data_AF-A0A3D3NPA1-F1
#
_entry.id   AF-A0A3D3NPA1-F1
#
_cell.length_a   1.000
_cell.length_b   1.000
_cell.length_c   1.000
_cell.angle_alpha   90.00
_cell.angle_beta   90.00
_cell.angle_gamma   90.00
#
_symmetry.space_group_name_H-M   'P 1'
#
loop_
_entity.id
_entity.type
_entity.pdbx_description
1 polymer ?
#
loop_
_entity_poly.entity_id
_entity_poly.type
_entity_poly.pdbx_seq_one_letter_code
_entity_poly.pdbx_strand_id
1 'polypeptide(L)'
;SKPAGLLSLVRGGAGAVELPGFVPGDVVSASAMRMSLLELWDKLLAIVQKMGPAAALLTGQLGIYEQQFGVKIRDDLFASLDDQYYEITDAADGVTSQVIAIKIKDGKRFGGAVEAVKKIVGAGFGAFDETEYLGHTIQSVKTAGATAGSPGFAFCVTDTHLLMSTGPVALLQDVLARMRDPSGPSLWEDARAKDLMSRLSPGYNGVGVTDGARIMKLLVDTIVMARSGLGGSTKAKGPKGGAAKSAEDAVDGIFDPDAAPSEETWSRYFGTSVTGTYQPDDAIHVRFLTTPVEAR
;
A
#
# COMPACT_ATOMS: atom_id res chain seq x y z
N SER A 1 -3.50 -20.76 21.75
CA SER A 1 -4.00 -21.54 20.59
C SER A 1 -3.43 -20.92 19.33
N LYS A 2 -3.05 -21.69 18.30
CA LYS A 2 -2.48 -21.10 17.07
C LYS A 2 -3.58 -20.35 16.28
N PRO A 3 -3.34 -19.11 15.81
CA PRO A 3 -4.31 -18.40 14.97
C PRO A 3 -4.66 -19.22 13.71
N ALA A 4 -5.94 -19.41 13.44
CA ALA A 4 -6.45 -20.22 12.34
C ALA A 4 -7.43 -19.43 11.46
N GLY A 5 -7.70 -19.93 10.25
CA GLY A 5 -8.64 -19.28 9.32
C GLY A 5 -8.12 -17.94 8.81
N LEU A 6 -8.98 -16.92 8.73
CA LEU A 6 -8.64 -15.58 8.23
C LEU A 6 -7.45 -14.95 8.98
N LEU A 7 -7.33 -15.21 10.29
CA LEU A 7 -6.22 -14.72 11.11
C LEU A 7 -4.86 -15.31 10.71
N SER A 8 -4.83 -16.46 10.04
CA SER A 8 -3.59 -17.05 9.52
C SER A 8 -3.07 -16.36 8.25
N LEU A 9 -3.91 -15.56 7.57
CA LEU A 9 -3.53 -14.76 6.39
C LEU A 9 -2.76 -13.50 6.77
N VAL A 10 -3.00 -12.98 7.98
CA VAL A 10 -2.33 -11.79 8.53
C VAL A 10 -0.95 -12.14 9.10
N ARG A 11 -0.57 -13.43 9.07
CA ARG A 11 0.74 -13.87 9.55
C ARG A 11 1.79 -13.66 8.46
N GLY A 12 2.74 -12.76 8.73
CA GLY A 12 3.91 -12.56 7.89
C GLY A 12 4.92 -13.72 7.98
N GLY A 13 5.91 -13.70 7.08
CA GLY A 13 7.03 -14.64 7.04
C GLY A 13 7.96 -14.51 8.24
N ALA A 14 8.79 -15.53 8.47
CA ALA A 14 9.75 -15.56 9.56
C ALA A 14 11.06 -14.84 9.18
N GLY A 15 11.73 -14.25 10.17
CA GLY A 15 13.05 -13.63 10.01
C GLY A 15 13.03 -12.12 10.08
N ALA A 16 14.23 -11.53 10.09
CA ALA A 16 14.40 -10.08 10.09
C ALA A 16 13.97 -9.49 8.76
N VAL A 17 13.38 -8.30 8.82
CA VAL A 17 13.00 -7.51 7.65
C VAL A 17 14.18 -6.66 7.17
N GLU A 18 14.35 -6.56 5.86
CA GLU A 18 15.33 -5.67 5.24
C GLU A 18 14.79 -4.24 5.21
N LEU A 19 15.62 -3.23 5.49
CA LEU A 19 15.24 -1.82 5.34
C LEU A 19 15.86 -1.28 4.04
N PRO A 20 15.08 -1.09 2.97
CA PRO A 20 15.63 -0.71 1.69
C PRO A 20 16.03 0.76 1.66
N GLY A 21 17.21 1.04 1.09
CA GLY A 21 17.69 2.42 0.87
C GLY A 21 16.89 3.20 -0.18
N PHE A 22 15.98 2.55 -0.92
CA PHE A 22 15.17 3.22 -1.93
C PHE A 22 13.97 3.99 -1.38
N VAL A 23 13.76 3.99 -0.05
CA VAL A 23 12.70 4.74 0.62
C VAL A 23 13.14 6.19 0.80
N PRO A 24 12.48 7.18 0.16
CA PRO A 24 12.81 8.58 0.33
C PRO A 24 12.58 9.05 1.79
N GLY A 25 13.30 10.10 2.20
CA GLY A 25 13.28 10.61 3.57
C GLY A 25 12.11 11.54 3.90
N ASP A 26 11.44 12.02 2.87
CA ASP A 26 10.39 13.02 2.89
C ASP A 26 9.01 12.43 2.61
N VAL A 27 8.84 11.12 2.71
CA VAL A 27 7.52 10.46 2.62
C VAL A 27 6.79 10.51 3.96
N VAL A 28 5.46 10.36 3.92
CA VAL A 28 4.61 10.32 5.13
C VAL A 28 4.86 9.06 5.95
N SER A 29 4.93 7.91 5.29
CA SER A 29 5.23 6.65 5.95
C SER A 29 5.92 5.67 5.03
N ALA A 30 6.66 4.75 5.66
CA ALA A 30 7.17 3.57 5.00
C ALA A 30 7.01 2.36 5.93
N SER A 31 6.67 1.22 5.36
CA SER A 31 6.69 -0.06 6.05
C SER A 31 7.47 -1.09 5.26
N ALA A 32 8.14 -1.97 5.99
CA ALA A 32 8.79 -3.14 5.48
C ALA A 32 8.23 -4.34 6.24
N MET A 33 7.88 -5.41 5.55
CA MET A 33 7.39 -6.63 6.17
C MET A 33 7.81 -7.86 5.38
N ARG A 34 7.91 -8.99 6.08
CA ARG A 34 7.99 -10.30 5.46
C ARG A 34 6.58 -10.83 5.23
N MET A 35 6.16 -10.99 3.99
CA MET A 35 4.88 -11.60 3.61
C MET A 35 5.02 -12.32 2.27
N SER A 36 4.84 -13.65 2.28
CA SER A 36 4.87 -14.46 1.06
C SER A 36 3.50 -14.48 0.39
N LEU A 37 3.41 -13.87 -0.80
CA LEU A 37 2.20 -13.96 -1.62
C LEU A 37 1.90 -15.40 -2.07
N LEU A 38 2.93 -16.24 -2.21
CA LEU A 38 2.76 -17.65 -2.52
C LEU A 38 2.06 -18.39 -1.37
N GLU A 39 2.53 -18.19 -0.13
CA GLU A 39 1.89 -18.80 1.03
C GLU A 39 0.49 -18.24 1.27
N LEU A 40 0.29 -16.94 1.04
CA LEU A 40 -1.02 -16.31 1.13
C LEU A 40 -2.00 -16.94 0.13
N TRP A 41 -1.57 -17.13 -1.12
CA TRP A 41 -2.35 -17.80 -2.15
C TRP A 41 -2.70 -19.23 -1.77
N ASP A 42 -1.73 -20.00 -1.27
CA ASP A 42 -1.95 -21.39 -0.83
C ASP A 42 -2.96 -21.47 0.32
N LYS A 43 -2.84 -20.57 1.30
CA LYS A 43 -3.79 -20.49 2.42
C LYS A 43 -5.19 -20.11 1.93
N LEU A 44 -5.30 -19.14 1.01
CA LEU A 44 -6.58 -18.74 0.42
C LEU A 44 -7.24 -19.91 -0.33
N LEU A 45 -6.49 -20.62 -1.18
CA LEU A 45 -7.00 -21.80 -1.88
C LEU A 45 -7.43 -22.91 -0.92
N ALA A 46 -6.67 -23.14 0.16
CA ALA A 46 -7.04 -24.11 1.19
C ALA A 46 -8.33 -23.73 1.93
N ILE A 47 -8.63 -22.44 2.09
CA ILE A 47 -9.93 -21.97 2.62
C ILE A 47 -11.03 -22.22 1.60
N VAL A 48 -10.81 -21.84 0.33
CA VAL A 48 -11.79 -22.02 -0.76
C VAL A 48 -12.16 -23.50 -0.91
N GLN A 49 -11.17 -24.40 -0.87
CA GLN A 49 -11.40 -25.86 -0.96
C GLN A 49 -12.32 -26.40 0.14
N LYS A 50 -12.40 -25.74 1.30
CA LYS A 50 -13.30 -26.12 2.40
C LYS A 50 -14.75 -25.68 2.17
N MET A 51 -15.03 -24.85 1.16
CA MET A 51 -16.37 -24.34 0.84
C MET A 51 -17.22 -25.30 0.00
N GLY A 52 -16.74 -26.51 -0.29
CA GLY A 52 -17.51 -27.54 -1.00
C GLY A 52 -17.65 -27.27 -2.51
N PRO A 53 -18.80 -27.53 -3.15
CA PRO A 53 -18.95 -27.48 -4.61
C PRO A 53 -18.59 -26.14 -5.28
N ALA A 54 -18.76 -25.01 -4.57
CA ALA A 54 -18.37 -23.69 -5.08
C ALA A 54 -16.85 -23.54 -5.30
N ALA A 55 -16.04 -24.32 -4.57
CA ALA A 55 -14.59 -24.35 -4.73
C ALA A 55 -14.18 -24.88 -6.10
N ALA A 56 -14.84 -25.93 -6.57
CA ALA A 56 -14.55 -26.55 -7.87
C ALA A 56 -14.82 -25.59 -9.03
N LEU A 57 -15.88 -24.78 -8.93
CA LEU A 57 -16.18 -23.73 -9.90
C LEU A 57 -15.08 -22.65 -9.93
N LEU A 58 -14.64 -22.17 -8.76
CA LEU A 58 -13.58 -21.16 -8.67
C LEU A 58 -12.24 -21.69 -9.19
N THR A 59 -11.83 -22.90 -8.80
CA THR A 59 -10.58 -23.50 -9.28
C THR A 59 -10.63 -23.82 -10.77
N GLY A 60 -11.81 -24.22 -11.29
CA GLY A 60 -12.01 -24.42 -12.73
C GLY A 60 -11.89 -23.11 -13.51
N GLN A 61 -12.51 -22.03 -13.01
CA GLN A 61 -12.41 -20.69 -13.59
C GLN A 61 -10.96 -20.18 -13.60
N LEU A 62 -10.23 -20.39 -12.50
CA LEU A 62 -8.79 -20.06 -12.42
C LEU A 62 -7.99 -20.84 -13.46
N GLY A 63 -8.22 -22.15 -13.60
CA GLY A 63 -7.54 -22.97 -14.61
C GLY A 63 -7.82 -22.50 -16.05
N ILE A 64 -9.05 -22.05 -16.34
CA ILE A 64 -9.40 -21.45 -17.64
C ILE A 64 -8.60 -20.16 -17.86
N TYR A 65 -8.51 -19.29 -16.85
CA TYR A 65 -7.71 -18.07 -16.96
C TYR A 65 -6.23 -18.37 -17.13
N GLU A 66 -5.67 -19.32 -16.38
CA GLU A 66 -4.27 -19.73 -16.52
C GLU A 66 -3.97 -20.30 -17.92
N GLN A 67 -4.89 -21.08 -18.49
CA GLN A 67 -4.79 -21.57 -19.87
C GLN A 67 -4.89 -20.44 -20.89
N GLN A 68 -5.86 -19.54 -20.71
CA GLN A 68 -6.03 -18.38 -21.57
C GLN A 68 -4.79 -17.47 -21.53
N PHE A 69 -4.21 -17.30 -20.34
CA PHE A 69 -3.04 -16.46 -20.12
C PHE A 69 -1.73 -17.14 -20.48
N GLY A 70 -1.71 -18.47 -20.58
CA GLY A 70 -0.47 -19.24 -20.75
C GLY A 70 0.48 -19.10 -19.55
N VAL A 71 -0.07 -18.75 -18.38
CA VAL A 71 0.67 -18.45 -17.14
C VAL A 71 0.00 -19.19 -16.00
N LYS A 72 0.79 -19.91 -15.20
CA LYS A 72 0.30 -20.41 -13.91
C LYS A 72 0.44 -19.29 -12.89
N ILE A 73 -0.67 -18.73 -12.41
CA ILE A 73 -0.68 -17.61 -11.47
C ILE A 73 0.13 -17.98 -10.22
N ARG A 74 -0.13 -19.18 -9.67
CA ARG A 74 0.60 -19.64 -8.49
C ARG A 74 2.10 -19.76 -8.74
N ASP A 75 2.46 -20.52 -9.77
CA ASP A 75 3.84 -20.97 -9.92
C ASP A 75 4.70 -19.95 -10.67
N ASP A 76 4.17 -19.29 -11.70
CA ASP A 76 4.93 -18.36 -12.55
C ASP A 76 4.90 -16.92 -12.04
N LEU A 77 3.80 -16.50 -11.37
CA LEU A 77 3.71 -15.17 -10.77
C LEU A 77 4.18 -15.20 -9.31
N PHE A 78 3.42 -15.84 -8.40
CA PHE A 78 3.68 -15.73 -6.96
C PHE A 78 4.92 -16.50 -6.51
N ALA A 79 5.21 -17.67 -7.09
CA ALA A 79 6.42 -18.40 -6.71
C ALA A 79 7.71 -17.74 -7.23
N SER A 80 7.62 -16.74 -8.12
CA SER A 80 8.76 -15.93 -8.58
C SER A 80 9.05 -14.72 -7.69
N LEU A 81 8.13 -14.40 -6.78
CA LEU A 81 8.28 -13.33 -5.79
C LEU A 81 8.92 -13.86 -4.51
N ASP A 82 9.69 -13.01 -3.86
CA ASP A 82 10.21 -13.22 -2.52
C ASP A 82 9.16 -12.82 -1.46
N ASP A 83 9.50 -12.95 -0.19
CA ASP A 83 8.66 -12.53 0.93
C ASP A 83 8.92 -11.09 1.38
N GLN A 84 9.88 -10.35 0.81
CA GLN A 84 10.08 -8.94 1.16
C GLN A 84 9.05 -8.05 0.47
N TYR A 85 8.22 -7.41 1.29
CA TYR A 85 7.18 -6.47 0.89
C TYR A 85 7.44 -5.12 1.54
N TYR A 86 7.35 -4.06 0.75
CA TYR A 86 7.50 -2.69 1.20
C TYR A 86 6.31 -1.86 0.76
N GLU A 87 5.89 -0.94 1.60
CA GLU A 87 4.84 0.03 1.30
C GLU A 87 5.35 1.41 1.66
N ILE A 88 5.23 2.33 0.72
CA ILE A 88 5.69 3.71 0.85
C ILE A 88 4.49 4.58 0.54
N THR A 89 4.14 5.49 1.45
CA THR A 89 3.01 6.39 1.28
C THR A 89 3.50 7.81 1.40
N ASP A 90 3.09 8.64 0.46
CA ASP A 90 3.30 10.07 0.50
C ASP A 90 1.98 10.82 0.27
N ALA A 91 1.94 12.08 0.73
CA ALA A 91 0.80 12.97 0.60
C ALA A 91 1.28 14.39 0.27
N ALA A 92 1.92 14.54 -0.88
CA ALA A 92 2.28 15.84 -1.42
C ALA A 92 1.02 16.63 -1.85
N ASP A 93 0.93 17.89 -1.45
CA ASP A 93 -0.13 18.83 -1.86
C ASP A 93 -1.57 18.32 -1.66
N GLY A 94 -1.80 17.50 -0.62
CA GLY A 94 -3.10 16.93 -0.29
C GLY A 94 -3.52 15.76 -1.20
N VAL A 95 -2.63 15.26 -2.07
CA VAL A 95 -2.88 14.11 -2.93
C VAL A 95 -2.06 12.92 -2.46
N THR A 96 -2.75 11.88 -1.99
CA THR A 96 -2.09 10.64 -1.54
C THR A 96 -1.56 9.84 -2.73
N SER A 97 -0.30 9.42 -2.61
CA SER A 97 0.32 8.40 -3.45
C SER A 97 0.83 7.26 -2.59
N GLN A 98 0.80 6.05 -3.16
CA GLN A 98 1.31 4.86 -2.50
C GLN A 98 2.11 4.06 -3.51
N VAL A 99 3.28 3.55 -3.10
CA VAL A 99 4.08 2.58 -3.85
C VAL A 99 4.24 1.33 -2.99
N ILE A 100 3.84 0.20 -3.55
CA ILE A 100 4.11 -1.13 -3.04
C ILE A 100 5.28 -1.71 -3.83
N ALA A 101 6.32 -2.17 -3.15
CA ALA A 101 7.45 -2.85 -3.75
C ALA A 101 7.53 -4.28 -3.22
N ILE A 102 7.60 -5.26 -4.13
CA ILE A 102 7.73 -6.68 -3.79
C ILE A 102 8.99 -7.21 -4.45
N LYS A 103 9.89 -7.79 -3.66
CA LYS A 103 11.15 -8.32 -4.16
C LYS A 103 10.90 -9.53 -5.07
N ILE A 104 11.63 -9.61 -6.16
CA ILE A 104 11.60 -10.69 -7.15
C ILE A 104 12.81 -11.59 -6.89
N LYS A 105 12.57 -12.90 -6.74
CA LYS A 105 13.64 -13.90 -6.59
C LYS A 105 13.92 -14.66 -7.88
N ASP A 106 12.98 -14.68 -8.84
CA ASP A 106 13.17 -15.22 -10.19
C ASP A 106 12.65 -14.24 -11.25
N GLY A 107 13.53 -13.32 -11.68
CA GLY A 107 13.19 -12.26 -12.65
C GLY A 107 12.84 -12.79 -14.03
N LYS A 108 13.45 -13.89 -14.49
CA LYS A 108 13.16 -14.47 -15.80
C LYS A 108 11.76 -15.05 -15.83
N ARG A 109 11.40 -15.81 -14.79
CA ARG A 109 10.07 -16.41 -14.68
C ARG A 109 9.00 -15.35 -14.48
N PHE A 110 9.23 -14.40 -13.58
CA PHE A 110 8.29 -13.30 -13.33
C PHE A 110 8.08 -12.44 -14.57
N GLY A 111 9.15 -12.05 -15.26
CA GLY A 111 9.08 -11.27 -16.50
C GLY A 111 8.29 -11.99 -17.60
N GLY A 112 8.53 -13.28 -17.79
CA GLY A 112 7.75 -14.09 -18.73
C GLY A 112 6.25 -14.12 -18.41
N ALA A 113 5.90 -14.25 -17.12
CA ALA A 113 4.51 -14.24 -16.65
C ALA A 113 3.84 -12.87 -16.89
N VAL A 114 4.50 -11.77 -16.54
CA VAL A 114 3.98 -10.42 -16.73
C VAL A 114 3.77 -10.11 -18.22
N GLU A 115 4.72 -10.47 -19.09
CA GLU A 115 4.59 -10.24 -20.53
C GLU A 115 3.44 -11.04 -21.16
N ALA A 116 3.21 -12.26 -20.70
CA ALA A 116 2.07 -13.07 -21.15
C ALA A 116 0.72 -12.46 -20.71
N VAL A 117 0.63 -11.94 -19.47
CA VAL A 117 -0.55 -11.21 -18.98
C VAL A 117 -0.77 -9.93 -19.80
N LYS A 118 0.28 -9.14 -20.05
CA LYS A 118 0.19 -7.88 -20.82
C LYS A 118 -0.36 -8.09 -22.24
N LYS A 119 0.09 -9.12 -22.96
CA LYS A 119 -0.37 -9.42 -24.33
C LYS A 119 -1.89 -9.59 -24.44
N ILE A 120 -2.53 -10.02 -23.37
CA ILE A 120 -3.97 -10.31 -23.35
C ILE A 120 -4.75 -9.12 -22.85
N VAL A 121 -4.24 -8.42 -21.83
CA VAL A 121 -4.83 -7.16 -21.36
C VAL A 121 -4.81 -6.11 -22.48
N GLY A 122 -3.69 -5.96 -23.19
CA GLY A 122 -3.57 -5.06 -24.34
C GLY A 122 -4.48 -5.43 -25.53
N ALA A 123 -4.94 -6.68 -25.62
CA ALA A 123 -5.85 -7.13 -26.66
C ALA A 123 -7.34 -6.90 -26.34
N GLY A 124 -7.72 -6.55 -25.10
CA GLY A 124 -9.14 -6.51 -24.72
C GLY A 124 -9.57 -5.65 -23.51
N PHE A 125 -8.67 -5.06 -22.74
CA PHE A 125 -9.00 -4.41 -21.45
C PHE A 125 -8.59 -2.94 -21.31
N GLY A 126 -8.11 -2.32 -22.40
CA GLY A 126 -7.60 -0.95 -22.40
C GLY A 126 -6.08 -0.94 -22.53
N ALA A 127 -5.57 0.01 -23.31
CA ALA A 127 -4.14 0.18 -23.50
C ALA A 127 -3.50 0.74 -22.22
N PHE A 128 -2.41 0.12 -21.77
CA PHE A 128 -1.51 0.77 -20.82
C PHE A 128 -0.84 1.95 -21.52
N ASP A 129 -0.78 3.09 -20.85
CA ASP A 129 0.09 4.20 -21.21
C ASP A 129 1.51 3.82 -20.75
N GLU A 130 2.40 3.59 -21.71
CA GLU A 130 3.81 3.28 -21.45
C GLU A 130 4.64 4.57 -21.36
N THR A 131 5.47 4.69 -20.33
CA THR A 131 6.43 5.78 -20.19
C THR A 131 7.79 5.22 -19.80
N GLU A 132 8.83 5.61 -20.53
CA GLU A 132 10.20 5.25 -20.18
C GLU A 132 10.74 6.22 -19.12
N TYR A 133 11.34 5.67 -18.06
CA TYR A 133 11.94 6.44 -16.98
C TYR A 133 13.18 5.72 -16.44
N LEU A 134 14.34 6.36 -16.52
CA LEU A 134 15.64 5.82 -16.08
C LEU A 134 15.97 4.41 -16.62
N GLY A 135 15.53 4.10 -17.85
CA GLY A 135 15.72 2.78 -18.48
C GLY A 135 14.71 1.72 -18.05
N HIS A 136 13.69 2.09 -17.27
CA HIS A 136 12.56 1.25 -16.92
C HIS A 136 11.29 1.68 -17.64
N THR A 137 10.43 0.71 -17.97
CA THR A 137 9.10 1.00 -18.53
C THR A 137 8.07 1.03 -17.41
N ILE A 138 7.46 2.20 -17.20
CA ILE A 138 6.31 2.38 -16.32
C ILE A 138 5.05 2.17 -17.17
N GLN A 139 4.19 1.27 -16.70
CA GLN A 139 2.93 0.90 -17.32
C GLN A 139 1.81 1.51 -16.49
N SER A 140 1.02 2.40 -17.07
CA SER A 140 -0.02 3.12 -16.34
C SER A 140 -1.40 2.94 -16.96
N VAL A 141 -2.43 2.89 -16.12
CA VAL A 141 -3.84 2.86 -16.54
C VAL A 141 -4.54 4.04 -15.91
N LYS A 142 -5.12 4.87 -16.77
CA LYS A 142 -6.10 5.87 -16.33
C LYS A 142 -7.44 5.17 -16.21
N THR A 143 -8.03 5.19 -15.02
CA THR A 143 -9.38 4.71 -14.80
C THR A 143 -10.35 5.55 -15.64
N ALA A 144 -11.10 4.92 -16.55
CA ALA A 144 -12.07 5.64 -17.37
C ALA A 144 -13.13 6.30 -16.45
N GLY A 145 -13.34 7.62 -16.60
CA GLY A 145 -14.23 8.40 -15.72
C GLY A 145 -13.55 8.95 -14.46
N ALA A 146 -12.24 8.78 -14.30
CA ALA A 146 -11.44 9.40 -13.25
C ALA A 146 -11.60 10.94 -13.26
N THR A 147 -12.07 11.49 -12.15
CA THR A 147 -12.02 12.94 -11.89
C THR A 147 -10.57 13.36 -11.61
N ALA A 148 -10.27 14.66 -11.69
CA ALA A 148 -9.02 15.18 -11.13
C ALA A 148 -8.88 14.67 -9.67
N GLY A 149 -7.76 14.01 -9.36
CA GLY A 149 -7.52 13.38 -8.05
C GLY A 149 -7.94 11.91 -7.92
N SER A 150 -8.54 11.27 -8.93
CA SER A 150 -8.73 9.82 -8.90
C SER A 150 -7.37 9.09 -9.01
N PRO A 151 -7.08 8.11 -8.15
CA PRO A 151 -5.80 7.43 -8.17
C PRO A 151 -5.66 6.63 -9.47
N GLY A 152 -4.74 7.07 -10.32
CA GLY A 152 -4.24 6.26 -11.43
C GLY A 152 -3.50 5.05 -10.86
N PHE A 153 -3.58 3.92 -11.55
CA PHE A 153 -2.75 2.76 -11.24
C PHE A 153 -1.55 2.74 -12.19
N ALA A 154 -0.36 2.51 -11.64
CA ALA A 154 0.84 2.27 -12.43
C ALA A 154 1.63 1.11 -11.86
N PHE A 155 2.40 0.42 -12.69
CA PHE A 155 3.36 -0.57 -12.22
C PHE A 155 4.63 -0.53 -13.06
N CYS A 156 5.73 -0.98 -12.45
CA CYS A 156 7.03 -1.11 -13.08
C CYS A 156 7.69 -2.40 -12.59
N VAL A 157 8.28 -3.16 -13.51
CA VAL A 157 9.05 -4.36 -13.17
C VAL A 157 10.52 -4.03 -13.39
N THR A 158 11.30 -4.08 -12.32
CA THR A 158 12.76 -3.98 -12.35
C THR A 158 13.38 -5.37 -12.28
N ASP A 159 14.72 -5.46 -12.34
CA ASP A 159 15.43 -6.73 -12.19
C ASP A 159 15.24 -7.38 -10.80
N THR A 160 14.90 -6.56 -9.79
CA THR A 160 14.89 -7.00 -8.38
C THR A 160 13.54 -6.82 -7.69
N HIS A 161 12.64 -5.99 -8.22
CA HIS A 161 11.36 -5.67 -7.58
C HIS A 161 10.24 -5.45 -8.62
N LEU A 162 9.04 -5.92 -8.26
CA LEU A 162 7.79 -5.42 -8.80
C LEU A 162 7.38 -4.18 -7.99
N LEU A 163 7.21 -3.05 -8.66
CA LEU A 163 6.70 -1.82 -8.08
C LEU A 163 5.28 -1.58 -8.59
N MET A 164 4.34 -1.34 -7.69
CA MET A 164 2.95 -0.99 -7.99
C MET A 164 2.64 0.32 -7.31
N SER A 165 1.99 1.24 -8.02
CA SER A 165 1.71 2.58 -7.54
C SER A 165 0.24 2.91 -7.72
N THR A 166 -0.32 3.61 -6.74
CA THR A 166 -1.62 4.29 -6.86
C THR A 166 -1.45 5.78 -6.57
N GLY A 167 -2.17 6.62 -7.31
CA GLY A 167 -2.03 8.08 -7.18
C GLY A 167 -1.04 8.66 -8.20
N PRO A 168 -0.51 9.87 -7.95
CA PRO A 168 0.52 10.48 -8.79
C PRO A 168 1.74 9.57 -8.98
N VAL A 169 2.25 9.49 -10.22
CA VAL A 169 3.41 8.65 -10.57
C VAL A 169 4.74 9.17 -10.01
N ALA A 170 4.77 10.40 -9.48
CA ALA A 170 5.97 11.04 -8.94
C ALA A 170 6.64 10.18 -7.85
N LEU A 171 5.88 9.63 -6.90
CA LEU A 171 6.44 8.76 -5.86
C LEU A 171 7.09 7.50 -6.44
N LEU A 172 6.49 6.89 -7.48
CA LEU A 172 7.09 5.74 -8.16
C LEU A 172 8.40 6.12 -8.84
N GLN A 173 8.46 7.29 -9.47
CA GLN A 173 9.66 7.82 -10.08
C GLN A 173 10.76 8.09 -9.05
N ASP A 174 10.41 8.66 -7.90
CA ASP A 174 11.36 8.90 -6.81
C ASP A 174 11.92 7.59 -6.24
N VAL A 175 11.08 6.58 -6.05
CA VAL A 175 11.52 5.23 -5.64
C VAL A 175 12.47 4.63 -6.68
N LEU A 176 12.14 4.71 -7.97
CA LEU A 176 13.01 4.22 -9.05
C LEU A 176 14.35 4.97 -9.10
N ALA A 177 14.33 6.30 -8.92
CA ALA A 177 15.53 7.12 -8.85
C ALA A 177 16.42 6.69 -7.67
N ARG A 178 15.82 6.44 -6.50
CA ARG A 178 16.53 5.96 -5.31
C ARG A 178 17.02 4.52 -5.41
N MET A 179 16.36 3.66 -6.17
CA MET A 179 16.87 2.32 -6.48
C MET A 179 18.14 2.39 -7.33
N ARG A 180 18.24 3.36 -8.25
CA ARG A 180 19.43 3.59 -9.06
C ARG A 180 20.56 4.26 -8.26
N ASP A 181 20.21 5.24 -7.45
CA ASP A 181 21.14 5.97 -6.59
C ASP A 181 20.54 6.14 -5.19
N PRO A 182 20.93 5.30 -4.22
CA PRO A 182 20.42 5.37 -2.85
C PRO A 182 21.06 6.53 -2.06
N SER A 183 21.89 7.38 -2.67
CA SER A 183 22.50 8.52 -1.99
C SER A 183 21.45 9.61 -1.70
N GLY A 184 20.98 9.63 -0.46
CA GLY A 184 20.05 10.64 0.01
C GLY A 184 19.40 10.24 1.34
N PRO A 185 18.79 11.19 2.08
CA PRO A 185 18.17 10.89 3.37
C PRO A 185 17.09 9.82 3.20
N SER A 186 17.09 8.77 4.00
CA SER A 186 15.98 7.81 4.03
C SER A 186 15.14 7.99 5.30
N LEU A 187 13.84 7.66 5.24
CA LEU A 187 12.98 7.72 6.41
C LEU A 187 13.48 6.78 7.52
N TRP A 188 14.11 5.66 7.12
CA TRP A 188 14.76 4.73 8.06
C TRP A 188 15.94 5.35 8.80
N GLU A 189 16.55 6.39 8.24
CA GLU A 189 17.76 7.01 8.75
C GLU A 189 17.52 8.20 9.66
N ASP A 190 16.28 8.67 9.75
CA ASP A 190 15.86 9.72 10.68
C ASP A 190 16.25 9.36 12.12
N ALA A 191 16.77 10.35 12.86
CA ALA A 191 17.29 10.12 14.20
C ALA A 191 16.20 9.66 15.19
N ARG A 192 14.97 10.14 15.05
CA ARG A 192 13.84 9.72 15.89
C ARG A 192 13.35 8.33 15.50
N ALA A 193 13.28 8.04 14.19
CA ALA A 193 12.96 6.70 13.70
C ALA A 193 13.99 5.67 14.22
N LYS A 194 15.29 5.95 14.13
CA LYS A 194 16.36 5.09 14.66
C LYS A 194 16.26 4.87 16.18
N ASP A 195 16.05 5.94 16.95
CA ASP A 195 15.85 5.84 18.40
C ASP A 195 14.67 4.92 18.75
N LEU A 196 13.52 5.15 18.12
CA LEU A 196 12.31 4.36 18.35
C LEU A 196 12.47 2.91 17.91
N MET A 197 13.08 2.65 16.74
CA MET A 197 13.38 1.31 16.27
C MET A 197 14.34 0.57 17.22
N SER A 198 15.32 1.26 17.80
CA SER A 198 16.25 0.65 18.78
C SER A 198 15.58 0.19 20.07
N ARG A 199 14.38 0.73 20.37
CA ARG A 199 13.57 0.39 21.55
C ARG A 199 12.56 -0.73 21.29
N LEU A 200 12.40 -1.13 20.02
CA LEU A 200 11.63 -2.32 19.68
C LEU A 200 12.33 -3.57 20.21
N SER A 201 11.54 -4.57 20.55
CA SER A 201 12.11 -5.87 20.93
C SER A 201 12.70 -6.53 19.68
N PRO A 202 13.80 -7.30 19.79
CA PRO A 202 14.30 -8.07 18.66
C PRO A 202 13.26 -9.07 18.11
N GLY A 203 13.40 -9.47 16.85
CA GLY A 203 12.58 -10.52 16.24
C GLY A 203 11.26 -10.04 15.61
N TYR A 204 11.13 -8.74 15.34
CA TYR A 204 10.04 -8.25 14.49
C TYR A 204 10.24 -8.73 13.04
N ASN A 205 9.15 -9.13 12.40
CA ASN A 205 9.12 -9.52 10.99
C ASN A 205 8.45 -8.47 10.09
N GLY A 206 8.08 -7.33 10.69
CA GLY A 206 7.73 -6.11 9.98
C GLY A 206 7.96 -4.89 10.85
N VAL A 207 8.26 -3.77 10.21
CA VAL A 207 8.45 -2.47 10.84
C VAL A 207 7.85 -1.38 9.98
N GLY A 208 7.17 -0.42 10.60
CA GLY A 208 6.65 0.78 9.93
C GLY A 208 7.10 2.03 10.64
N VAL A 209 7.45 3.06 9.88
CA VAL A 209 7.73 4.41 10.36
C VAL A 209 6.70 5.35 9.75
N THR A 210 6.09 6.19 10.56
CA THR A 210 5.14 7.21 10.11
C THR A 210 5.46 8.55 10.75
N ASP A 211 5.50 9.60 9.93
CA ASP A 211 5.51 10.99 10.36
C ASP A 211 4.11 11.37 10.87
N GLY A 212 3.99 11.53 12.19
CA GLY A 212 2.73 11.82 12.87
C GLY A 212 2.11 13.16 12.47
N ALA A 213 2.92 14.18 12.18
CA ALA A 213 2.41 15.49 11.79
C ALA A 213 1.80 15.42 10.39
N ARG A 214 2.49 14.77 9.47
CA ARG A 214 2.02 14.62 8.08
C ARG A 214 0.78 13.74 7.97
N ILE A 215 0.71 12.64 8.71
CA ILE A 215 -0.48 11.78 8.67
C ILE A 215 -1.72 12.48 9.24
N MET A 216 -1.56 13.29 10.29
CA MET A 216 -2.67 14.09 10.83
C MET A 216 -3.12 15.17 9.86
N LYS A 217 -2.17 15.86 9.21
CA LYS A 217 -2.47 16.82 8.14
C LYS A 217 -3.26 16.15 7.01
N LEU A 218 -2.82 14.98 6.54
CA LEU A 218 -3.55 14.22 5.52
C LEU A 218 -4.99 13.89 5.93
N LEU A 219 -5.21 13.46 7.18
CA LEU A 219 -6.55 13.18 7.69
C LEU A 219 -7.45 14.42 7.68
N VAL A 220 -6.91 15.57 8.11
CA VAL A 220 -7.63 16.85 8.09
C VAL A 220 -7.94 17.28 6.66
N ASP A 221 -6.96 17.26 5.77
CA ASP A 221 -7.13 17.64 4.36
C ASP A 221 -8.19 16.76 3.68
N THR A 222 -8.22 15.46 3.98
CA THR A 222 -9.23 14.52 3.48
C THR A 222 -10.64 14.91 3.96
N ILE A 223 -10.80 15.27 5.23
CA ILE A 223 -12.08 15.71 5.79
C ILE A 223 -12.55 17.02 5.13
N VAL A 224 -11.64 17.98 4.96
CA VAL A 224 -11.91 19.28 4.31
C VAL A 224 -12.32 19.07 2.85
N MET A 225 -11.59 18.24 2.11
CA MET A 225 -11.92 17.92 0.72
C MET A 225 -13.28 17.24 0.60
N ALA A 226 -13.59 16.25 1.45
CA ALA A 226 -14.88 15.57 1.46
C ALA A 226 -16.05 16.55 1.66
N ARG A 227 -15.88 17.55 2.54
CA ARG A 227 -16.88 18.62 2.76
C ARG A 227 -17.04 19.51 1.53
N SER A 228 -15.94 19.93 0.92
CA SER A 228 -15.97 20.81 -0.27
C SER A 228 -16.56 20.11 -1.51
N GLY A 229 -16.36 18.80 -1.66
CA GLY A 229 -16.89 17.99 -2.77
C GLY A 229 -18.38 17.67 -2.65
N LEU A 230 -18.94 17.66 -1.43
CA LEU A 230 -20.39 17.54 -1.19
C LEU A 230 -21.15 18.83 -1.52
N GLY A 231 -20.47 19.98 -1.56
CA GLY A 231 -21.05 21.28 -1.94
C GLY A 231 -21.34 21.47 -3.44
N GLY A 232 -20.94 20.50 -4.28
CA GLY A 232 -21.03 20.58 -5.75
C GLY A 232 -22.17 19.77 -6.36
N SER A 233 -23.40 20.30 -6.33
CA SER A 233 -24.50 19.97 -7.27
C SER A 233 -25.06 18.53 -7.27
N THR A 234 -26.19 18.33 -6.58
CA THR A 234 -27.47 18.04 -7.27
C THR A 234 -28.65 18.34 -6.35
N LYS A 235 -29.39 19.43 -6.66
CA LYS A 235 -30.80 19.55 -6.26
C LYS A 235 -31.60 18.49 -7.02
N ALA A 236 -31.61 17.25 -6.53
CA ALA A 236 -32.63 16.28 -6.91
C ALA A 236 -33.87 16.54 -6.05
N LYS A 237 -34.91 17.13 -6.66
CA LYS A 237 -36.27 17.12 -6.09
C LYS A 237 -36.78 15.67 -6.12
N GLY A 238 -36.84 15.03 -4.95
CA GLY A 238 -37.44 13.71 -4.71
C GLY A 238 -38.03 13.64 -3.29
N PRO A 239 -39.04 12.79 -3.04
CA PRO A 239 -40.23 13.16 -2.26
C PRO A 239 -40.05 13.12 -0.73
N LYS A 240 -40.85 13.97 -0.08
CA LYS A 240 -41.03 14.09 1.38
C LYS A 240 -41.12 12.72 2.08
N GLY A 241 -40.26 12.52 3.09
CA GLY A 241 -40.52 11.55 4.16
C GLY A 241 -39.24 10.98 4.80
N GLY A 242 -38.96 11.40 6.03
CA GLY A 242 -37.96 10.78 6.91
C GLY A 242 -36.66 11.59 7.03
N ALA A 243 -36.43 12.20 8.20
CA ALA A 243 -35.20 12.90 8.53
C ALA A 243 -34.03 11.91 8.66
N ALA A 244 -33.37 11.60 7.55
CA ALA A 244 -31.98 11.18 7.59
C ALA A 244 -31.15 12.46 7.70
N LYS A 245 -30.51 12.68 8.87
CA LYS A 245 -29.42 13.67 8.99
C LYS A 245 -28.44 13.38 7.86
N SER A 246 -28.17 14.38 7.03
CA SER A 246 -27.21 14.22 5.94
C SER A 246 -25.84 13.90 6.54
N ALA A 247 -24.98 13.21 5.81
CA ALA A 247 -23.60 12.97 6.24
C ALA A 247 -22.85 14.28 6.54
N GLU A 248 -23.25 15.39 5.92
CA GLU A 248 -22.79 16.75 6.22
C GLU A 248 -23.08 17.16 7.67
N ASP A 249 -24.30 16.94 8.18
CA ASP A 249 -24.68 17.26 9.57
C ASP A 249 -23.90 16.43 10.60
N ALA A 250 -23.39 15.25 10.22
CA ALA A 250 -22.62 14.37 11.09
C ALA A 250 -21.14 14.78 11.19
N VAL A 251 -20.56 15.38 10.13
CA VAL A 251 -19.18 15.85 10.12
C VAL A 251 -19.07 17.25 10.73
N ASP A 252 -20.03 18.14 10.44
CA ASP A 252 -20.06 19.53 10.91
C ASP A 252 -20.20 19.66 12.44
N GLY A 253 -20.70 18.62 13.11
CA GLY A 253 -20.82 18.59 14.58
C GLY A 253 -19.59 18.04 15.32
N ILE A 254 -18.62 17.44 14.62
CA ILE A 254 -17.50 16.69 15.24
C ILE A 254 -16.13 17.30 14.89
N PHE A 255 -16.00 17.96 13.74
CA PHE A 255 -14.73 18.52 13.27
C PHE A 255 -14.90 19.95 12.77
N ASP A 256 -14.20 20.90 13.39
CA ASP A 256 -14.10 22.29 12.94
C ASP A 256 -12.82 22.45 12.09
N PRO A 257 -12.93 22.56 10.76
CA PRO A 257 -11.77 22.70 9.88
C PRO A 257 -11.06 24.05 10.04
N ASP A 258 -11.76 25.09 10.50
CA ASP A 258 -11.16 26.40 10.78
C ASP A 258 -10.37 26.39 12.10
N ALA A 259 -10.59 25.35 12.93
CA ALA A 259 -9.79 25.04 14.10
C ALA A 259 -8.63 24.08 13.82
N ALA A 260 -8.33 23.76 12.55
CA ALA A 260 -7.18 22.94 12.20
C ALA A 260 -5.87 23.59 12.70
N PRO A 261 -5.08 22.88 13.52
CA PRO A 261 -3.78 23.36 13.97
C PRO A 261 -2.86 23.76 12.81
N SER A 262 -1.97 24.73 13.06
CA SER A 262 -0.91 25.09 12.12
C SER A 262 0.08 23.93 11.90
N GLU A 263 0.83 23.94 10.79
CA GLU A 263 1.88 22.95 10.54
C GLU A 263 2.92 22.88 11.67
N GLU A 264 3.25 24.03 12.26
CA GLU A 264 4.12 24.13 13.43
C GLU A 264 3.50 23.40 14.65
N THR A 265 2.20 23.55 14.85
CA THR A 265 1.49 22.90 15.96
C THR A 265 1.43 21.38 15.75
N TRP A 266 1.14 20.90 14.53
CA TRP A 266 1.20 19.47 14.21
C TRP A 266 2.59 18.91 14.45
N SER A 267 3.62 19.59 13.94
CA SER A 267 5.03 19.18 14.09
C SER A 267 5.47 19.16 15.56
N ARG A 268 4.89 20.02 16.40
CA ARG A 268 5.19 20.11 17.83
C ARG A 268 4.57 18.99 18.66
N TYR A 269 3.32 18.61 18.38
CA TYR A 269 2.61 17.61 19.19
C TYR A 269 2.66 16.20 18.61
N PHE A 270 2.85 16.07 17.30
CA PHE A 270 2.88 14.79 16.60
C PHE A 270 4.30 14.56 16.10
N GLY A 271 5.00 13.66 16.79
CA GLY A 271 6.34 13.24 16.40
C GLY A 271 6.34 12.01 15.49
N THR A 272 7.46 11.32 15.46
CA THR A 272 7.62 10.07 14.72
C THR A 272 6.95 8.93 15.47
N SER A 273 6.27 8.06 14.75
CA SER A 273 5.79 6.79 15.28
C SER A 273 6.44 5.62 14.56
N VAL A 274 6.69 4.56 15.32
CA VAL A 274 7.26 3.31 14.85
C VAL A 274 6.37 2.16 15.29
N THR A 275 6.03 1.29 14.36
CA THR A 275 5.29 0.05 14.62
C THR A 275 6.21 -1.13 14.36
N GLY A 276 6.31 -2.07 15.30
CA GLY A 276 6.94 -3.37 15.09
C GLY A 276 5.90 -4.48 15.11
N THR A 277 5.92 -5.36 14.10
CA THR A 277 5.04 -6.53 14.01
C THR A 277 5.83 -7.79 14.32
N TYR A 278 5.24 -8.66 15.12
CA TYR A 278 5.81 -9.93 15.57
C TYR A 278 4.82 -11.06 15.36
N GLN A 279 5.34 -12.26 15.12
CA GLN A 279 4.54 -13.45 14.82
C GLN A 279 4.82 -14.60 15.80
N PRO A 280 4.57 -14.44 17.11
CA PRO A 280 4.64 -15.56 18.04
C PRO A 280 3.67 -16.68 17.62
N ASP A 281 3.93 -17.91 18.05
CA ASP A 281 3.19 -19.09 17.58
C ASP A 281 1.68 -19.01 17.80
N ASP A 282 1.25 -18.34 18.86
CA ASP A 282 -0.12 -18.31 19.37
C ASP A 282 -0.77 -16.92 19.43
N ALA A 283 -0.12 -15.87 18.92
CA ALA A 283 -0.67 -14.52 18.92
C ALA A 283 -0.22 -13.69 17.72
N ILE A 284 -0.96 -12.60 17.46
CA ILE A 284 -0.50 -11.48 16.63
C ILE A 284 -0.05 -10.41 17.60
N HIS A 285 1.21 -9.99 17.53
CA HIS A 285 1.75 -8.98 18.42
C HIS A 285 2.22 -7.79 17.60
N VAL A 286 1.63 -6.63 17.89
CA VAL A 286 2.00 -5.34 17.29
C VAL A 286 2.42 -4.42 18.43
N ARG A 287 3.59 -3.81 18.31
CA ARG A 287 4.12 -2.83 19.26
C ARG A 287 4.17 -1.47 18.59
N PHE A 288 3.41 -0.52 19.13
CA PHE A 288 3.42 0.87 18.68
C PHE A 288 4.25 1.72 19.65
N LEU A 289 5.23 2.44 19.13
CA LEU A 289 6.05 3.39 19.87
C LEU A 289 5.91 4.76 19.22
N THR A 290 5.74 5.79 20.04
CA THR A 290 5.71 7.18 19.58
C THR A 290 6.58 8.02 20.50
N THR A 291 7.16 9.09 19.96
CA THR A 291 7.80 10.13 20.78
C THR A 291 7.28 11.48 20.31
N PRO A 292 6.42 12.16 21.08
CA PRO A 292 6.01 13.52 20.76
C PRO A 292 7.22 14.46 20.90
N VAL A 293 7.23 15.56 20.14
CA VAL A 293 8.42 16.43 20.03
C VAL A 293 8.72 17.15 21.35
N GLU A 294 7.70 17.41 22.17
CA GLU A 294 7.83 18.02 23.50
C GLU A 294 8.19 17.03 24.64
N ALA A 295 8.39 15.73 24.38
CA ALA A 295 8.79 14.79 25.43
C ALA A 295 10.29 14.84 25.79
N ARG A 296 11.02 15.90 25.40
CA ARG A 296 12.41 16.17 25.78
C ARG A 296 12.53 17.44 26.60
#